data_AF-A0A9J6GLH6-F1
#
_entry.id   AF-A0A9J6GLH6-F1
#
_cell.length_a   1.000
_cell.length_b   1.000
_cell.length_c   1.000
_cell.angle_alpha   90.00
_cell.angle_beta   90.00
_cell.angle_gamma   90.00
#
_symmetry.space_group_name_H-M   'P 1'
#
loop_
_entity.id
_entity.type
_entity.pdbx_description
1 polymer ?
#
loop_
_entity_poly.entity_id
_entity_poly.type
_entity_poly.pdbx_seq_one_letter_code
_entity_poly.pdbx_strand_id
1 'polypeptide(L)'
;MAIENAAKLLQSEAYATYVDVPRHENIAVIKSVRDSTAEKIVRITGIYIGGQILRVRSYATAPEDSCRGIVHGIEAGTSPEEFMQTLCSRDTDVLSARMMGRSETALLTFRGTYVSRFFLYRRAKNDWKPHKPKA
;
A
#
# COMPACT_ATOMS: atom_id res chain seq x y z
N MET A 1 15.24 -12.03 -13.03
CA MET A 1 15.77 -13.26 -12.41
C MET A 1 15.99 -13.22 -10.90
N ALA A 2 16.79 -12.33 -10.29
CA ALA A 2 17.04 -12.40 -8.83
C ALA A 2 15.78 -12.21 -7.96
N ILE A 3 14.97 -11.20 -8.29
CA ILE A 3 13.70 -10.89 -7.60
C ILE A 3 12.67 -12.00 -7.83
N GLU A 4 12.47 -12.43 -9.09
CA GLU A 4 11.55 -13.51 -9.44
C GLU A 4 11.88 -14.81 -8.70
N ASN A 5 13.17 -15.17 -8.63
CA ASN A 5 13.64 -16.36 -7.93
C ASN A 5 13.41 -16.26 -6.42
N ALA A 6 13.73 -15.10 -5.81
CA ALA A 6 13.49 -14.86 -4.39
C ALA A 6 12.00 -14.95 -4.03
N ALA A 7 11.13 -14.44 -4.91
CA ALA A 7 9.68 -14.49 -4.76
C ALA A 7 9.07 -15.85 -5.18
N LYS A 8 9.89 -16.80 -5.67
CA LYS A 8 9.47 -18.12 -6.18
C LYS A 8 8.34 -18.01 -7.21
N LEU A 9 8.47 -17.05 -8.12
CA LEU A 9 7.48 -16.85 -9.18
C LEU A 9 7.51 -18.01 -10.17
N LEU A 10 6.33 -18.46 -10.59
CA LEU A 10 6.19 -19.34 -11.73
C LEU A 10 6.58 -18.57 -13.01
N GLN A 11 6.96 -19.30 -14.06
CA GLN A 11 7.38 -18.67 -15.32
C GLN A 11 6.31 -17.74 -15.91
N SER A 12 5.03 -18.12 -15.80
CA SER A 12 3.91 -17.29 -16.26
C SER A 12 3.70 -16.02 -15.42
N GLU A 13 4.05 -16.05 -14.13
CA GLU A 13 3.99 -14.89 -13.24
C GLU A 13 5.16 -13.94 -13.49
N ALA A 14 6.36 -14.50 -13.70
CA ALA A 14 7.55 -13.73 -14.05
C ALA A 14 7.38 -13.00 -15.39
N TYR A 15 6.80 -13.66 -16.40
CA TYR A 15 6.53 -13.04 -17.71
C TYR A 15 5.51 -11.89 -17.64
N ALA A 16 4.60 -11.94 -16.67
CA ALA A 16 3.58 -10.91 -16.44
C ALA A 16 4.04 -9.81 -15.45
N THR A 17 5.33 -9.78 -15.12
CA THR A 17 5.92 -8.82 -14.18
C THR A 17 6.94 -7.95 -14.90
N TYR A 18 6.88 -6.64 -14.65
CA TYR A 18 7.83 -5.68 -15.16
C TYR A 18 8.69 -5.15 -14.01
N VAL A 19 10.00 -5.13 -14.21
CA VAL A 19 10.97 -4.66 -13.21
C VAL A 19 11.74 -3.49 -13.79
N ASP A 20 11.66 -2.36 -13.11
CA ASP A 20 12.45 -1.17 -13.39
C ASP A 20 13.46 -0.96 -12.26
N VAL A 21 14.71 -0.67 -12.62
CA VAL A 21 15.80 -0.45 -11.67
C VAL A 21 16.45 0.88 -12.07
N PRO A 22 16.05 1.99 -11.42
CA PRO A 22 16.60 3.30 -11.73
C PRO A 22 18.12 3.32 -11.58
N ARG A 23 18.81 3.94 -12.53
CA ARG A 23 20.26 4.08 -12.46
C ARG A 23 20.60 4.98 -11.27
N HIS A 24 21.57 4.55 -10.45
CA HIS A 24 22.07 5.24 -9.26
C HIS A 24 21.18 5.19 -8.01
N GLU A 25 20.08 4.42 -8.03
CA GLU A 25 19.28 4.17 -6.83
C GLU A 25 19.37 2.70 -6.39
N ASN A 26 19.40 2.46 -5.08
CA ASN A 26 19.29 1.11 -4.50
C ASN A 26 17.81 0.71 -4.37
N ILE A 27 17.02 0.96 -5.41
CA ILE A 27 15.58 0.76 -5.46
C ILE A 27 15.24 -0.04 -6.72
N ALA A 28 14.28 -0.94 -6.62
CA ALA A 28 13.66 -1.59 -7.76
C ALA A 28 12.15 -1.38 -7.67
N VAL A 29 11.56 -0.94 -8.78
CA VAL A 29 10.11 -0.79 -8.93
C VAL A 29 9.59 -1.99 -9.68
N ILE A 30 8.65 -2.70 -9.09
CA ILE A 30 8.09 -3.92 -9.67
C ILE A 30 6.61 -3.70 -9.93
N LYS A 31 6.20 -3.78 -11.20
CA LYS A 31 4.81 -3.73 -11.62
C LYS A 31 4.34 -5.13 -11.94
N SER A 32 3.19 -5.53 -11.38
CA SER A 32 2.54 -6.79 -11.70
C SER A 32 1.08 -6.57 -11.98
N VAL A 33 0.53 -7.33 -12.93
CA VAL A 33 -0.90 -7.33 -13.25
C VAL A 33 -1.70 -8.29 -12.37
N ARG A 34 -1.05 -9.01 -11.45
CA ARG A 34 -1.69 -9.99 -10.54
C ARG A 34 -1.36 -9.70 -9.09
N ASP A 35 -2.40 -9.51 -8.28
CA ASP A 35 -2.25 -9.29 -6.84
C ASP A 35 -1.49 -10.42 -6.15
N SER A 36 -1.76 -11.68 -6.52
CA SER A 36 -1.06 -12.85 -5.97
C SER A 36 0.45 -12.84 -6.24
N THR A 37 0.89 -12.25 -7.36
CA THR A 37 2.31 -12.09 -7.68
C THR A 37 2.91 -10.95 -6.87
N ALA A 38 2.21 -9.82 -6.74
CA ALA A 38 2.62 -8.72 -5.88
C ALA A 38 2.77 -9.17 -4.42
N GLU A 39 1.86 -9.98 -3.90
CA GLU A 39 1.93 -10.54 -2.55
C GLU A 39 3.18 -11.39 -2.31
N LYS A 40 3.55 -12.24 -3.27
CA LYS A 40 4.78 -13.05 -3.19
C LYS A 40 6.02 -12.16 -3.13
N ILE A 41 6.05 -11.12 -3.96
CA ILE A 41 7.15 -10.16 -4.05
C ILE A 41 7.28 -9.35 -2.75
N VAL A 42 6.17 -8.86 -2.18
CA VAL A 42 6.19 -8.06 -0.95
C VAL A 42 6.77 -8.86 0.24
N ARG A 43 6.68 -10.19 0.21
CA ARG A 43 7.21 -11.07 1.27
C ARG A 43 8.72 -11.32 1.18
N ILE A 44 9.40 -10.94 0.10
CA ILE A 44 10.84 -11.16 -0.01
C ILE A 44 11.60 -10.23 0.95
N THR A 45 12.61 -10.78 1.62
CA THR A 45 13.47 -10.06 2.58
C THR A 45 14.95 -10.07 2.18
N GLY A 46 15.29 -10.79 1.11
CA GLY A 46 16.62 -10.80 0.53
C GLY A 46 16.60 -11.30 -0.91
N ILE A 47 17.60 -10.88 -1.67
CA ILE A 47 17.83 -11.30 -3.06
C ILE A 47 19.29 -11.73 -3.22
N TYR A 48 19.52 -12.71 -4.08
CA TYR A 48 20.87 -13.20 -4.36
C TYR A 48 21.42 -12.55 -5.64
N ILE A 49 22.48 -11.77 -5.51
CA ILE A 49 23.14 -11.06 -6.61
C ILE A 49 24.65 -11.22 -6.43
N GLY A 50 25.36 -11.62 -7.50
CA GLY A 50 26.83 -11.61 -7.52
C GLY A 50 27.49 -12.47 -6.44
N GLY A 51 26.88 -13.59 -6.03
CA GLY A 51 27.46 -14.45 -4.99
C GLY A 51 27.05 -14.08 -3.56
N GLN A 52 26.27 -13.02 -3.37
CA GLN A 52 25.91 -12.49 -2.05
C GLN A 52 24.40 -12.37 -1.88
N ILE A 53 23.95 -12.52 -0.64
CA ILE A 53 22.56 -12.21 -0.24
C ILE A 53 22.50 -10.75 0.18
N LEU A 54 21.78 -9.94 -0.59
CA LEU A 54 21.45 -8.57 -0.25
C LEU A 54 20.12 -8.56 0.48
N ARG A 55 20.06 -7.94 1.67
CA ARG A 55 18.79 -7.75 2.38
C ARG A 55 17.99 -6.66 1.69
N VAL A 56 16.70 -6.90 1.52
CA VAL A 56 15.78 -5.95 0.87
C VAL A 56 14.57 -5.70 1.77
N ARG A 57 13.97 -4.53 1.60
CA ARG A 57 12.70 -4.19 2.20
C ARG A 57 11.69 -3.95 1.08
N SER A 58 10.81 -4.92 0.89
CA SER A 58 9.76 -4.85 -0.11
C SER A 58 8.48 -4.32 0.53
N TYR A 59 7.75 -3.50 -0.22
CA TYR A 59 6.45 -2.98 0.21
C TYR A 59 5.58 -2.72 -1.02
N ALA A 60 4.28 -2.93 -0.88
CA ALA A 60 3.32 -2.54 -1.91
C ALA A 60 3.21 -1.01 -1.96
N THR A 61 3.21 -0.45 -3.16
CA THR A 61 2.80 0.93 -3.38
C THR A 61 1.30 0.97 -3.61
N ALA A 62 0.67 2.10 -3.29
CA ALA A 62 -0.70 2.31 -3.69
C ALA A 62 -0.81 2.25 -5.23
N PRO A 63 -1.90 1.69 -5.79
CA PRO A 63 -2.16 1.69 -7.22
C PRO A 63 -2.09 3.10 -7.83
N GLU A 64 -1.76 3.22 -9.11
CA GLU A 64 -1.72 4.52 -9.81
C GLU A 64 -3.09 5.22 -9.79
N ASP A 65 -4.18 4.45 -9.79
CA ASP A 65 -5.56 4.93 -9.69
C ASP A 65 -6.01 5.15 -8.24
N SER A 66 -5.11 5.44 -7.30
CA SER A 66 -5.46 5.68 -5.89
C SER A 66 -5.50 7.16 -5.52
N CYS A 67 -6.35 7.50 -4.55
CA CYS A 67 -6.37 8.82 -3.93
C CYS A 67 -6.20 8.74 -2.41
N ARG A 68 -5.77 9.85 -1.79
CA ARG A 68 -5.54 9.93 -0.34
C ARG A 68 -6.50 10.92 0.31
N GLY A 69 -7.07 10.52 1.44
CA GLY A 69 -7.94 11.35 2.28
C GLY A 69 -7.43 11.43 3.71
N ILE A 70 -7.71 12.54 4.37
CA ILE A 70 -7.47 12.73 5.80
C ILE A 70 -8.80 12.60 6.53
N VAL A 71 -8.78 11.84 7.62
CA VAL A 71 -9.87 11.69 8.57
C VAL A 71 -9.43 12.22 9.92
N HIS A 72 -10.32 12.95 10.59
CA HIS A 72 -10.14 13.41 11.97
C HIS A 72 -11.17 12.73 12.89
N GLY A 73 -10.98 12.83 14.21
CA GLY A 73 -11.91 12.31 15.21
C GLY A 73 -11.79 10.80 15.43
N ILE A 74 -10.63 10.22 15.12
CA ILE A 74 -10.33 8.81 15.42
C ILE A 74 -9.93 8.72 16.89
N GLU A 75 -10.45 7.74 17.61
CA GLU A 75 -10.11 7.57 19.03
C GLU A 75 -8.59 7.48 19.24
N ALA A 76 -8.10 8.25 20.21
CA ALA A 76 -6.69 8.25 20.55
C ALA A 76 -6.23 6.84 20.97
N GLY A 77 -5.16 6.35 20.36
CA GLY A 77 -4.62 5.02 20.64
C GLY A 77 -5.16 3.90 19.76
N THR A 78 -6.15 4.16 18.89
CA THR A 78 -6.58 3.20 17.87
C THR A 78 -5.40 2.85 16.95
N SER A 79 -5.15 1.55 16.75
CA SER A 79 -4.12 1.08 15.82
C SER A 79 -4.60 1.17 14.36
N PRO A 80 -3.69 1.24 13.37
CA PRO A 80 -4.07 1.16 11.96
C PRO A 80 -4.91 -0.08 11.64
N GLU A 81 -4.60 -1.23 12.25
CA GLU A 81 -5.29 -2.49 12.04
C GLU A 81 -6.71 -2.46 12.62
N GLU A 82 -6.87 -1.96 13.84
CA GLU A 82 -8.19 -1.79 14.48
C GLU A 82 -9.06 -0.80 13.68
N PHE A 83 -8.44 0.30 13.22
CA PHE A 83 -9.13 1.28 12.42
C PHE A 83 -9.63 0.67 11.10
N MET A 84 -8.78 -0.07 10.39
CA MET A 84 -9.17 -0.76 9.14
C MET A 84 -10.30 -1.77 9.35
N GLN A 85 -10.31 -2.52 10.46
CA GLN A 85 -11.35 -3.51 10.77
C GLN A 85 -12.72 -2.88 11.10
N THR A 86 -12.72 -1.67 11.63
CA THR A 86 -13.94 -0.96 12.07
C THR A 86 -14.45 0.04 11.03
N LEU A 87 -13.69 0.22 9.95
CA LEU A 87 -14.02 1.10 8.85
C LEU A 87 -14.93 0.38 7.86
N CYS A 88 -16.04 1.01 7.51
CA CYS A 88 -16.91 0.58 6.43
C CYS A 88 -17.11 1.73 5.45
N SER A 89 -16.74 1.51 4.20
CA SER A 89 -17.02 2.39 3.07
C SER A 89 -17.95 1.66 2.12
N ARG A 90 -19.02 2.31 1.65
CA ARG A 90 -19.99 1.68 0.73
C ARG A 90 -19.57 1.78 -0.73
N ASP A 91 -18.91 2.89 -1.08
CA ASP A 91 -18.73 3.27 -2.49
C ASP A 91 -17.27 3.16 -2.94
N THR A 92 -16.35 2.91 -2.02
CA THR A 92 -14.91 2.99 -2.32
C THR A 92 -14.11 2.06 -1.43
N ASP A 93 -13.27 1.23 -2.04
CA ASP A 93 -12.37 0.32 -1.32
C ASP A 93 -11.26 1.11 -0.61
N VAL A 94 -11.12 0.87 0.69
CA VAL A 94 -10.01 1.42 1.46
C VAL A 94 -8.84 0.45 1.38
N LEU A 95 -7.75 0.89 0.78
CA LEU A 95 -6.56 0.09 0.53
C LEU A 95 -5.62 0.07 1.73
N SER A 96 -5.53 1.18 2.46
CA SER A 96 -4.72 1.27 3.68
C SER A 96 -5.11 2.46 4.55
N ALA A 97 -4.78 2.34 5.83
CA ALA A 97 -4.84 3.42 6.79
C ALA A 97 -3.49 3.62 7.48
N ARG A 98 -3.14 4.88 7.74
CA ARG A 98 -1.96 5.26 8.51
C ARG A 98 -2.32 6.35 9.51
N MET A 99 -2.13 6.06 10.80
CA MET A 99 -2.27 7.05 11.86
C MET A 99 -1.21 8.15 11.74
N MET A 100 -1.62 9.41 11.92
CA MET A 100 -0.73 10.58 11.88
C MET A 100 -0.14 10.85 13.27
N GLY A 101 0.87 10.08 13.64
CA GLY A 101 1.52 10.19 14.96
C GLY A 101 0.59 9.74 16.09
N ARG A 102 0.59 10.46 17.21
CA ARG A 102 -0.30 10.21 18.36
C ARG A 102 -1.62 10.99 18.28
N SER A 103 -1.98 11.49 17.10
CA SER A 103 -3.18 12.31 16.92
C SER A 103 -4.41 11.44 16.60
N GLU A 104 -5.57 12.06 16.75
CA GLU A 104 -6.89 11.53 16.35
C GLU A 104 -7.12 11.63 14.84
N THR A 105 -6.04 11.56 14.04
CA THR A 105 -6.06 11.78 12.59
C THR A 105 -5.40 10.62 11.87
N ALA A 106 -6.01 10.17 10.78
CA ALA A 106 -5.41 9.17 9.89
C ALA A 106 -5.43 9.64 8.44
N LEU A 107 -4.41 9.17 7.72
CA LEU A 107 -4.34 9.20 6.28
C LEU A 107 -4.86 7.87 5.73
N LEU A 108 -5.90 7.94 4.92
CA LEU A 108 -6.47 6.80 4.22
C LEU A 108 -6.07 6.82 2.74
N THR A 109 -5.82 5.64 2.18
CA THR A 109 -5.62 5.46 0.74
C THR A 109 -6.78 4.65 0.18
N PHE A 110 -7.37 5.14 -0.90
CA PHE A 110 -8.54 4.55 -1.55
C PHE A 110 -8.20 4.04 -2.94
N ARG A 111 -8.93 3.04 -3.40
CA ARG A 111 -8.99 2.71 -4.82
C ARG A 111 -9.87 3.74 -5.53
N GLY A 112 -9.45 4.20 -6.70
CA GLY A 112 -10.13 5.21 -7.48
C GLY A 112 -9.58 6.63 -7.26
N THR A 113 -9.92 7.51 -8.20
CA THR A 113 -9.48 8.91 -8.24
C THR A 113 -10.34 9.85 -7.39
N TYR A 114 -11.41 9.33 -6.76
CA TYR A 114 -12.34 10.10 -5.94
C TYR A 114 -12.51 9.49 -4.56
N VAL A 115 -12.57 10.35 -3.54
CA VAL A 115 -12.94 9.95 -2.18
C VAL A 115 -14.46 9.89 -2.10
N SER A 116 -15.04 8.82 -1.53
CA SER A 116 -16.49 8.78 -1.24
C SER A 116 -16.89 9.96 -0.34
N ARG A 117 -18.17 10.33 -0.32
CA ARG A 117 -18.64 11.50 0.45
C ARG A 117 -18.57 11.28 1.96
N PHE A 118 -18.68 10.05 2.44
CA PHE A 118 -18.65 9.72 3.87
C PHE A 118 -18.25 8.25 4.09
N PHE A 119 -17.70 7.94 5.26
CA PHE A 119 -17.49 6.57 5.73
C PHE A 119 -18.16 6.35 7.08
N LEU A 120 -18.31 5.08 7.43
CA LEU A 120 -18.72 4.66 8.76
C LEU A 120 -17.49 4.19 9.52
N TYR A 121 -17.23 4.80 10.67
CA TYR A 121 -16.28 4.31 11.66
C TYR A 121 -17.03 4.08 12.95
N ARG A 122 -16.95 2.85 13.49
CA ARG A 122 -17.76 2.41 14.63
C ARG A 122 -19.24 2.77 14.50
N ARG A 123 -19.77 2.63 13.28
CA ARG A 123 -21.17 2.95 12.89
C ARG A 123 -21.55 4.44 12.95
N ALA A 124 -20.62 5.34 13.25
CA ALA A 124 -20.80 6.78 13.14
C ALA A 124 -20.39 7.27 11.74
N LYS A 125 -21.21 8.15 11.16
CA LYS A 125 -20.90 8.81 9.89
C LYS A 125 -19.82 9.85 10.11
N ASN A 126 -18.73 9.75 9.36
CA ASN A 126 -17.61 10.67 9.43
C ASN A 126 -17.31 11.23 8.03
N ASP A 127 -16.95 12.52 8.02
CA ASP A 127 -16.49 13.21 6.83
C ASP A 127 -14.96 13.11 6.71
N TRP A 128 -14.47 13.26 5.49
CA TRP A 128 -13.06 13.20 5.12
C TRP A 128 -12.71 14.38 4.25
N LYS A 129 -11.45 14.80 4.32
CA LYS A 129 -10.91 15.89 3.52
C LYS A 129 -9.86 15.35 2.57
N PRO A 130 -9.89 15.70 1.26
CA PRO A 130 -8.83 15.33 0.35
C PRO A 130 -7.46 15.74 0.92
N HIS A 131 -6.51 14.80 0.94
CA HIS A 131 -5.17 15.13 1.37
C HIS A 131 -4.52 16.01 0.29
N LYS A 132 -4.29 17.29 0.62
CA LYS A 132 -3.49 18.19 -0.21
C LYS A 132 -2.07 18.20 0.36
N PRO A 133 -1.09 17.57 -0.31
CA PRO A 133 0.31 17.75 0.07
C PRO A 133 0.62 19.25 0.05
N LYS A 134 1.30 19.77 1.07
CA LYS A 134 1.86 21.11 0.97
C LYS A 134 2.92 21.07 -0.13
N ALA A 135 2.78 21.95 -1.12
CA ALA A 135 3.80 22.22 -2.13
C ALA A 135 5.05 22.80 -1.49
#